data_AF-A0A9Q5C5T0-F1
#
_entry.id   AF-A0A9Q5C5T0-F1
#
_cell.length_a   1.000
_cell.length_b   1.000
_cell.length_c   1.000
_cell.angle_alpha   90.00
_cell.angle_beta   90.00
_cell.angle_gamma   90.00
#
_symmetry.space_group_name_H-M   'P 1'
#
loop_
_entity.id
_entity.type
_entity.pdbx_description
1 polymer ?
#
loop_
_entity_poly.entity_id
_entity_poly.type
_entity_poly.pdbx_seq_one_letter_code
_entity_poly.pdbx_strand_id
1 'polypeptide(L)'
;MKPLFLAAAMTCAMAIPGHAQQSQPAKTGLSVPVIMLTGILNKNQDVIGLDEAQKEILQNWMASMPAQRKALEDETVALRAEMKAAIIKGSPVEERQALAGKIGANETTLVMMRSNCTDHWREVLTPEQFAKLIEIATK
;
A
#
# COMPACT_ATOMS: atom_id res chain seq x y z
N MET A 1 -5.91 -44.82 59.99
CA MET A 1 -4.63 -44.27 59.49
C MET A 1 -4.85 -43.76 58.07
N LYS A 2 -4.82 -42.42 57.87
CA LYS A 2 -4.63 -41.62 56.62
C LYS A 2 -5.43 -41.98 55.34
N PRO A 3 -5.66 -41.04 54.41
CA PRO A 3 -5.75 -39.58 54.55
C PRO A 3 -6.97 -38.97 53.82
N LEU A 4 -7.33 -37.74 54.24
CA LEU A 4 -8.12 -36.80 53.45
C LEU A 4 -7.45 -36.58 52.08
N PHE A 5 -8.25 -36.61 51.01
CA PHE A 5 -7.88 -36.02 49.73
C PHE A 5 -8.75 -34.77 49.49
N LEU A 6 -8.14 -33.62 49.73
CA LEU A 6 -8.55 -32.32 49.19
C LEU A 6 -8.31 -32.37 47.67
N ALA A 7 -9.37 -32.33 46.87
CA ALA A 7 -9.27 -32.04 45.44
C ALA A 7 -9.56 -30.55 45.24
N ALA A 8 -8.49 -29.77 45.08
CA ALA A 8 -8.54 -28.37 44.69
C ALA A 8 -9.09 -28.23 43.27
N ALA A 9 -10.10 -27.38 43.09
CA ALA A 9 -10.70 -27.07 41.81
C ALA A 9 -9.68 -26.33 40.93
N MET A 10 -9.19 -26.99 39.88
CA MET A 10 -8.32 -26.39 38.89
C MET A 10 -9.17 -25.66 37.84
N THR A 11 -9.47 -24.40 38.09
CA THR A 11 -10.08 -23.48 37.10
C THR A 11 -9.11 -23.27 35.94
N CYS A 12 -9.33 -23.98 34.83
CA CYS A 12 -8.75 -23.64 33.53
C CYS A 12 -9.34 -22.30 33.06
N ALA A 13 -8.68 -21.19 33.40
CA ALA A 13 -8.91 -19.91 32.75
C ALA A 13 -8.44 -20.03 31.30
N MET A 14 -9.39 -20.22 30.37
CA MET A 14 -9.14 -20.07 28.95
C MET A 14 -8.83 -18.60 28.68
N ALA A 15 -7.55 -18.27 28.52
CA ALA A 15 -7.16 -16.97 27.98
C ALA A 15 -7.60 -16.90 26.52
N ILE A 16 -8.53 -15.99 26.28
CA ILE A 16 -9.21 -15.67 25.03
C ILE A 16 -8.17 -15.29 23.93
N PRO A 17 -8.45 -15.65 22.67
CA PRO A 17 -7.56 -15.58 21.52
C PRO A 17 -6.85 -14.23 21.37
N GLY A 18 -5.53 -14.30 21.13
CA GLY A 18 -4.81 -13.19 20.54
C GLY A 18 -5.53 -12.73 19.29
N HIS A 19 -5.89 -11.45 19.26
CA HIS A 19 -6.29 -10.75 18.07
C HIS A 19 -5.18 -10.93 17.02
N ALA A 20 -5.33 -11.94 16.16
CA ALA A 20 -4.80 -11.86 14.82
C ALA A 20 -5.45 -10.61 14.25
N GLN A 21 -4.70 -9.51 14.23
CA GLN A 21 -5.05 -8.31 13.52
C GLN A 21 -5.31 -8.75 12.08
N GLN A 22 -6.58 -8.98 11.76
CA GLN A 22 -7.05 -9.20 10.42
C GLN A 22 -6.69 -7.92 9.69
N SER A 23 -5.52 -7.92 9.05
CA SER A 23 -5.23 -6.99 7.98
C SER A 23 -6.42 -7.12 7.05
N GLN A 24 -7.27 -6.08 7.04
CA GLN A 24 -8.40 -6.05 6.12
C GLN A 24 -7.79 -6.32 4.75
N PRO A 25 -8.22 -7.37 4.03
CA PRO A 25 -7.68 -7.65 2.72
C PRO A 25 -7.80 -6.36 1.93
N ALA A 26 -6.69 -5.91 1.33
CA ALA A 26 -6.69 -4.70 0.52
C ALA A 26 -7.90 -4.79 -0.41
N LYS A 27 -8.76 -3.77 -0.41
CA LYS A 27 -10.07 -3.82 -1.10
C LYS A 27 -9.93 -4.18 -2.58
N THR A 28 -8.75 -3.95 -3.16
CA THR A 28 -8.36 -4.22 -4.54
C THR A 28 -7.40 -5.41 -4.70
N GLY A 29 -6.93 -6.01 -3.60
CA GLY A 29 -5.86 -7.01 -3.61
C GLY A 29 -4.46 -6.45 -3.89
N LEU A 30 -4.30 -5.13 -4.04
CA LEU A 30 -3.02 -4.46 -4.25
C LEU A 30 -2.27 -4.24 -2.93
N SER A 31 -0.94 -4.05 -3.01
CA SER A 31 -0.17 -3.54 -1.87
C SER A 31 -0.65 -2.14 -1.45
N VAL A 32 -0.58 -1.85 -0.15
CA VAL A 32 -0.84 -0.49 0.34
C VAL A 32 0.31 0.42 -0.12
N PRO A 33 0.04 1.60 -0.70
CA PRO A 33 1.09 2.51 -1.10
C PRO A 33 2.02 2.90 0.06
N VAL A 34 3.33 2.87 -0.19
CA VAL A 34 4.35 3.25 0.82
C VAL A 34 4.29 4.73 1.20
N ILE A 35 3.92 5.59 0.25
CA ILE A 35 3.73 7.04 0.44
C ILE A 35 2.85 7.62 -0.68
N MET A 36 2.12 8.71 -0.40
CA MET A 36 1.20 9.35 -1.37
C MET A 36 1.28 10.88 -1.33
N LEU A 37 2.42 11.46 -1.72
CA LEU A 37 2.64 12.91 -1.61
C LEU A 37 1.85 13.76 -2.60
N THR A 38 1.76 13.35 -3.87
CA THR A 38 1.15 14.19 -4.93
C THR A 38 -0.29 14.61 -4.60
N GLY A 39 -1.10 13.69 -4.08
CA GLY A 39 -2.48 14.01 -3.73
C GLY A 39 -2.60 14.98 -2.55
N ILE A 40 -1.63 14.97 -1.64
CA ILE A 40 -1.54 15.89 -0.50
C ILE A 40 -1.09 17.26 -0.99
N LEU A 41 -0.05 17.30 -1.81
CA LEU A 41 0.45 18.52 -2.44
C LEU A 41 -0.68 19.24 -3.21
N ASN A 42 -1.42 18.51 -4.04
CA ASN A 42 -2.54 19.05 -4.82
C ASN A 42 -3.66 19.66 -3.97
N LYS A 43 -3.89 19.15 -2.76
CA LYS A 43 -4.92 19.67 -1.84
C LYS A 43 -4.43 20.82 -0.96
N ASN A 44 -3.12 21.04 -0.87
CA ASN A 44 -2.50 21.95 0.09
C ASN A 44 -1.58 22.99 -0.60
N GLN A 45 -1.83 23.32 -1.86
CA GLN A 45 -0.95 24.16 -2.68
C GLN A 45 -0.67 25.52 -2.02
N ASP A 46 -1.72 26.22 -1.56
CA ASP A 46 -1.58 27.53 -0.92
C ASP A 46 -0.93 27.42 0.47
N VAL A 47 -1.24 26.36 1.20
CA VAL A 47 -0.62 26.09 2.51
C VAL A 47 0.87 25.81 2.36
N ILE A 48 1.26 25.04 1.35
CA ILE A 48 2.66 24.74 1.04
C ILE A 48 3.36 25.99 0.46
N GLY A 49 2.60 26.89 -0.16
CA GLY A 49 3.08 28.14 -0.71
C GLY A 49 3.67 27.96 -2.10
N LEU A 50 3.01 27.18 -2.96
CA LEU A 50 3.45 27.00 -4.35
C LEU A 50 3.35 28.30 -5.14
N ASP A 51 4.38 28.59 -5.93
CA ASP A 51 4.33 29.64 -6.95
C ASP A 51 3.61 29.16 -8.21
N GLU A 52 3.39 30.06 -9.16
CA GLU A 52 2.65 29.75 -10.39
C GLU A 52 3.37 28.71 -11.27
N ALA A 53 4.69 28.69 -11.30
CA ALA A 53 5.44 27.70 -12.08
C ALA A 53 5.30 26.29 -11.46
N GLN A 54 5.37 26.20 -10.13
CA GLN A 54 5.17 24.94 -9.40
C GLN A 54 3.73 24.42 -9.54
N LYS A 55 2.73 25.32 -9.52
CA LYS A 55 1.32 24.95 -9.76
C LYS A 55 1.11 24.40 -11.17
N GLU A 56 1.74 25.00 -12.19
CA GLU A 56 1.67 24.50 -13.56
C GLU A 56 2.30 23.10 -13.68
N ILE A 57 3.47 22.89 -13.09
CA ILE A 57 4.12 21.57 -13.04
C ILE A 57 3.19 20.54 -12.37
N LEU A 58 2.58 20.90 -11.25
CA LEU A 58 1.64 20.04 -10.54
C LEU A 58 0.41 19.71 -11.37
N GLN A 59 -0.16 20.69 -12.06
CA GLN A 59 -1.30 20.48 -12.95
C GLN A 59 -0.95 19.49 -14.08
N ASN A 60 0.20 19.67 -14.73
CA ASN A 60 0.68 18.79 -15.80
C ASN A 60 0.94 17.37 -15.29
N TRP A 61 1.49 17.25 -14.08
CA TRP A 61 1.69 15.96 -13.42
C TRP A 61 0.35 15.26 -13.14
N MET A 62 -0.64 16.00 -12.62
CA MET A 62 -1.97 15.48 -12.30
C MET A 62 -2.76 15.06 -13.54
N ALA A 63 -2.51 15.69 -14.69
CA ALA A 63 -3.14 15.34 -15.96
C ALA A 63 -2.63 14.01 -16.56
N SER A 64 -1.46 13.52 -16.15
CA SER A 64 -0.78 12.41 -16.82
C SER A 64 -0.49 11.21 -15.90
N MET A 65 0.27 11.43 -14.83
CA MET A 65 0.83 10.36 -14.01
C MET A 65 -0.19 9.50 -13.24
N PRO A 66 -1.33 10.04 -12.75
CA PRO A 66 -2.36 9.22 -12.12
C PRO A 66 -2.96 8.18 -13.07
N ALA A 67 -3.18 8.53 -14.34
CA ALA A 67 -3.76 7.62 -15.32
C ALA A 67 -2.80 6.46 -15.63
N GLN A 68 -1.52 6.75 -15.82
CA GLN A 68 -0.49 5.72 -16.06
C GLN A 68 -0.40 4.74 -14.90
N ARG A 69 -0.43 5.26 -13.66
CA ARG A 69 -0.40 4.41 -12.47
C ARG A 69 -1.64 3.55 -12.36
N LYS A 70 -2.82 4.13 -12.60
CA LYS A 70 -4.08 3.39 -12.54
C LYS A 70 -4.12 2.25 -13.57
N ALA A 71 -3.60 2.46 -14.78
CA ALA A 71 -3.51 1.40 -15.78
C ALA A 71 -2.69 0.19 -15.26
N LEU A 72 -1.55 0.45 -14.62
CA LEU A 72 -0.72 -0.61 -14.03
C LEU A 72 -1.38 -1.26 -12.80
N GLU A 73 -2.06 -0.48 -11.96
CA GLU A 73 -2.87 -0.99 -10.84
C GLU A 73 -3.97 -1.94 -11.36
N ASP A 74 -4.73 -1.54 -12.39
CA ASP A 74 -5.79 -2.33 -13.00
C ASP A 74 -5.26 -3.63 -13.63
N GLU A 75 -4.13 -3.56 -14.34
CA GLU A 75 -3.44 -4.74 -14.87
C GLU A 75 -3.05 -5.72 -13.75
N THR A 76 -2.50 -5.19 -12.65
CA THR A 76 -2.07 -6.02 -11.51
C THR A 76 -3.27 -6.70 -10.84
N VAL A 77 -4.42 -6.01 -10.74
CA VAL A 77 -5.66 -6.62 -10.25
C VAL A 77 -6.13 -7.74 -11.18
N ALA A 78 -6.08 -7.54 -12.50
CA ALA A 78 -6.44 -8.56 -13.47
C ALA A 78 -5.54 -9.81 -13.34
N LEU A 79 -4.22 -9.63 -13.26
CA LEU A 79 -3.26 -10.73 -13.05
C LEU A 79 -3.53 -11.50 -11.76
N ARG A 80 -3.95 -10.82 -10.68
CA ARG A 80 -4.35 -11.49 -9.43
C ARG A 80 -5.63 -12.31 -9.58
N ALA A 81 -6.61 -11.80 -10.33
CA ALA A 81 -7.82 -12.56 -10.65
C ALA A 81 -7.48 -13.81 -11.47
N GLU A 82 -6.59 -13.69 -12.46
CA GLU A 82 -6.08 -14.82 -13.25
C GLU A 82 -5.34 -15.84 -12.38
N MET A 83 -4.45 -15.39 -11.48
CA MET A 83 -3.74 -16.26 -10.55
C MET A 83 -4.71 -17.02 -9.64
N LYS A 84 -5.75 -16.35 -9.12
CA LYS A 84 -6.80 -17.00 -8.34
C LYS A 84 -7.52 -18.08 -9.15
N ALA A 85 -7.88 -17.79 -10.40
CA ALA A 85 -8.52 -18.77 -11.27
C ALA A 85 -7.61 -19.97 -11.58
N ALA A 86 -6.32 -19.73 -11.87
CA ALA A 86 -5.33 -20.77 -12.12
C ALA A 86 -5.14 -21.70 -10.92
N ILE A 87 -5.14 -21.16 -9.70
CA ILE A 87 -5.08 -21.95 -8.46
C ILE A 87 -6.32 -22.83 -8.32
N ILE A 88 -7.53 -22.27 -8.49
CA ILE A 88 -8.80 -23.02 -8.34
C ILE A 88 -8.90 -24.13 -9.40
N LYS A 89 -8.44 -23.87 -10.63
CA LYS A 89 -8.42 -24.84 -11.72
C LYS A 89 -7.38 -25.95 -11.51
N GLY A 90 -6.39 -25.76 -10.64
CA GLY A 90 -5.27 -26.68 -10.49
C GLY A 90 -4.27 -26.59 -11.66
N SER A 91 -4.10 -25.41 -12.26
CA SER A 91 -3.13 -25.19 -13.34
C SER A 91 -1.69 -25.60 -12.92
N PRO A 92 -0.85 -26.02 -13.87
CA PRO A 92 0.57 -26.32 -13.65
C PRO A 92 1.28 -25.25 -12.82
N VAL A 93 2.23 -25.68 -11.98
CA VAL A 93 3.03 -24.78 -11.13
C VAL A 93 3.74 -23.71 -11.97
N GLU A 94 4.26 -24.09 -13.13
CA GLU A 94 4.96 -23.19 -14.06
C GLU A 94 4.06 -22.02 -14.52
N GLU A 95 2.80 -22.29 -14.91
CA GLU A 95 1.84 -21.25 -15.28
C GLU A 95 1.58 -20.28 -14.11
N ARG A 96 1.44 -20.82 -12.90
CA ARG A 96 1.22 -20.01 -11.69
C ARG A 96 2.46 -19.20 -11.31
N GLN A 97 3.66 -19.74 -11.52
CA GLN A 97 4.91 -19.04 -11.31
C GLN A 97 5.08 -17.88 -12.31
N ALA A 98 4.70 -18.08 -13.57
CA ALA A 98 4.71 -17.01 -14.57
C ALA A 98 3.77 -15.85 -14.19
N LEU A 99 2.55 -16.16 -13.72
CA LEU A 99 1.61 -15.16 -13.20
C LEU A 99 2.18 -14.43 -11.97
N ALA A 100 2.75 -15.18 -11.02
CA ALA A 100 3.38 -14.60 -9.84
C ALA A 100 4.54 -13.66 -10.20
N GLY A 101 5.36 -14.01 -11.20
CA GLY A 101 6.44 -13.16 -11.71
C GLY A 101 5.93 -11.84 -12.27
N LYS A 102 4.87 -11.87 -13.07
CA LYS A 102 4.24 -10.65 -13.61
C LYS A 102 3.66 -9.76 -12.51
N ILE A 103 2.94 -10.35 -11.55
CA ILE A 103 2.41 -9.61 -10.39
C ILE A 103 3.55 -8.93 -9.62
N GLY A 104 4.63 -9.67 -9.34
CA GLY A 104 5.80 -9.13 -8.63
C GLY A 104 6.49 -7.98 -9.37
N ALA A 105 6.60 -8.08 -10.70
CA ALA A 105 7.14 -7.01 -11.54
C ALA A 105 6.28 -5.74 -11.50
N ASN A 106 4.96 -5.87 -11.58
CA ASN A 106 4.06 -4.71 -11.51
C ASN A 106 4.07 -4.07 -10.13
N GLU A 107 4.08 -4.86 -9.04
CA GLU A 107 4.19 -4.34 -7.68
C GLU A 107 5.50 -3.57 -7.46
N THR A 108 6.62 -4.11 -7.96
CA THR A 108 7.92 -3.43 -7.92
C THR A 108 7.85 -2.09 -8.64
N THR A 109 7.27 -2.08 -9.84
CA THR A 109 7.08 -0.87 -10.64
C THR A 109 6.20 0.14 -9.89
N LEU A 110 5.08 -0.28 -9.29
CA LEU A 110 4.19 0.60 -8.53
C LEU A 110 4.89 1.25 -7.32
N VAL A 111 5.70 0.48 -6.58
CA VAL A 111 6.51 1.02 -5.47
C VAL A 111 7.50 2.05 -5.99
N MET A 112 8.22 1.74 -7.07
CA MET A 112 9.17 2.68 -7.67
C MET A 112 8.49 3.94 -8.23
N MET A 113 7.29 3.82 -8.79
CA MET A 113 6.51 5.00 -9.19
C MET A 113 6.16 5.90 -7.99
N ARG A 114 6.04 5.39 -6.76
CA ARG A 114 5.85 6.21 -5.55
C ARG A 114 7.15 6.88 -5.11
N SER A 115 8.27 6.15 -5.19
CA SER A 115 9.61 6.71 -4.97
C SER A 115 9.87 7.88 -5.91
N ASN A 116 9.71 7.66 -7.23
CA ASN A 116 9.98 8.67 -8.24
C ASN A 116 9.06 9.90 -8.12
N CYS A 117 7.81 9.73 -7.67
CA CYS A 117 6.95 10.87 -7.36
C CYS A 117 7.52 11.72 -6.22
N THR A 118 8.13 11.07 -5.22
CA THR A 118 8.75 11.76 -4.09
C THR A 118 9.99 12.53 -4.53
N ASP A 119 10.84 11.91 -5.36
CA ASP A 119 12.04 12.54 -5.89
C ASP A 119 11.69 13.74 -6.78
N HIS A 120 10.70 13.60 -7.66
CA HIS A 120 10.21 14.71 -8.48
C HIS A 120 9.80 15.93 -7.64
N TRP A 121 9.00 15.72 -6.57
CA TRP A 121 8.59 16.85 -5.73
C TRP A 121 9.73 17.42 -4.90
N ARG A 122 10.75 16.63 -4.57
CA ARG A 122 11.95 17.14 -3.91
C ARG A 122 12.75 18.08 -4.81
N GLU A 123 12.72 17.86 -6.12
CA GLU A 123 13.40 18.71 -7.11
C GLU A 123 12.59 19.97 -7.44
N VAL A 124 11.26 19.87 -7.52
CA VAL A 124 10.38 20.98 -7.89
C VAL A 124 10.16 21.96 -6.75
N LEU A 125 10.08 21.46 -5.52
CA LEU A 125 9.81 22.26 -4.33
C LEU A 125 11.10 22.77 -3.69
N THR A 126 11.02 23.91 -2.99
CA THR A 126 12.11 24.31 -2.10
C THR A 126 12.23 23.32 -0.94
N PRO A 127 13.40 23.25 -0.26
CA PRO A 127 13.57 22.39 0.91
C PRO A 127 12.50 22.63 1.99
N GLU A 128 12.09 23.88 2.21
CA GLU A 128 11.08 24.28 3.20
C GLU A 128 9.68 23.82 2.77
N GLN A 129 9.33 24.00 1.50
CA GLN A 129 8.04 23.53 0.95
C GLN A 129 7.94 22.00 1.02
N PHE A 130 9.02 21.30 0.66
CA PHE A 130 9.06 19.84 0.73
C PHE A 130 8.97 19.35 2.18
N ALA A 131 9.70 19.97 3.12
CA ALA A 131 9.59 19.64 4.54
C ALA A 131 8.16 19.81 5.06
N LYS A 132 7.48 20.90 4.66
CA LYS A 132 6.07 21.15 5.02
C LYS A 132 5.13 20.11 4.41
N LEU A 133 5.37 19.69 3.17
CA LEU A 133 4.61 18.60 2.54
C LEU A 133 4.75 17.29 3.33
N ILE A 134 5.96 16.94 3.76
CA ILE A 134 6.19 15.75 4.61
C ILE A 134 5.47 15.89 5.94
N GLU A 135 5.55 17.05 6.60
CA GLU A 135 4.86 17.32 7.86
C GLU A 135 3.34 17.09 7.74
N ILE A 136 2.72 17.55 6.66
CA ILE A 136 1.29 17.32 6.40
C ILE A 136 1.02 15.84 6.12
N ALA A 137 1.92 15.14 5.43
CA ALA A 137 1.74 13.75 5.04
C ALA A 137 1.89 12.73 6.17
N THR A 138 2.58 13.09 7.25
CA THR A 138 2.85 12.19 8.38
C THR A 138 2.05 12.52 9.64
N LYS A 139 1.15 13.51 9.58
CA LYS A 139 0.17 13.79 10.63
C LYS A 139 -1.02 12.83 10.54
#